data_AF-A0A0C2D684-F1
#
_entry.id   AF-A0A0C2D684-F1
#
_cell.length_a   1.000
_cell.length_b   1.000
_cell.length_c   1.000
_cell.angle_alpha   90.00
_cell.angle_beta   90.00
_cell.angle_gamma   90.00
#
_symmetry.space_group_name_H-M   'P 1'
#
loop_
_entity.id
_entity.type
_entity.pdbx_description
1 polymer ?
#
loop_
_entity_poly.entity_id
_entity_poly.type
_entity_poly.pdbx_seq_one_letter_code
_entity_poly.pdbx_strand_id
1 'polypeptide(L)'
;MPYKRPTKAPLRLYWVNRESVSDVKADGADGVANGKVVAEENGKKERSVLQAKLTRLAIQIGYAGSFVAGCTVLILVIRFCISRYAIEEKSFSLADFQHFINFLIIGVTVLVVAVPEGLPLAVTLSLAYSVKKMMLDNNLVRHLDACETMGNATSICSDKTGTLTTNRMTVVQSYINDVHYKEIPKMETLHKETLELLLNCISINSSYSSQVSGVIPAKQMGEQATQLGNKTECGMLGFVLALGASYQDIRDKNPEESIPKVSGN
;
A
#
# COMPACT_ATOMS: atom_id res chain seq x y z
N MET A 1 18.96 -10.37 -16.30
CA MET A 1 19.66 -10.29 -14.99
C MET A 1 18.71 -10.72 -13.89
N PRO A 2 19.03 -11.72 -13.06
CA PRO A 2 18.17 -12.10 -11.95
C PRO A 2 18.28 -11.07 -10.83
N TYR A 3 17.13 -10.62 -10.34
CA TYR A 3 16.96 -9.66 -9.26
C TYR A 3 17.41 -10.29 -7.92
N LYS A 4 18.56 -9.86 -7.39
CA LYS A 4 19.01 -10.24 -6.04
C LYS A 4 18.10 -9.58 -5.01
N ARG A 5 17.39 -10.37 -4.19
CA ARG A 5 16.59 -9.88 -3.06
C ARG A 5 17.53 -9.23 -2.03
N PRO A 6 17.22 -8.01 -1.54
CA PRO A 6 17.97 -7.42 -0.44
C PRO A 6 17.74 -8.22 0.84
N THR A 7 18.81 -8.43 1.60
CA THR A 7 18.83 -9.03 2.94
C THR A 7 17.98 -8.17 3.89
N LYS A 8 16.81 -8.67 4.27
CA LYS A 8 15.83 -7.96 5.11
C LYS A 8 16.29 -7.93 6.57
N ALA A 9 16.36 -6.73 7.14
CA ALA A 9 16.17 -6.55 8.59
C ALA A 9 14.77 -7.07 8.98
N PRO A 10 14.57 -7.63 10.18
CA PRO A 10 13.28 -8.18 10.57
C PRO A 10 12.26 -7.05 10.76
N LEU A 11 11.34 -6.90 9.81
CA LEU A 11 10.12 -6.11 10.00
C LEU A 11 9.24 -6.77 11.05
N ARG A 12 8.76 -6.00 12.03
CA ARG A 12 7.86 -6.48 13.08
C ARG A 12 6.42 -6.25 12.62
N LEU A 13 5.71 -7.34 12.34
CA LEU A 13 4.30 -7.31 11.98
C LEU A 13 3.47 -7.29 13.27
N TYR A 14 2.60 -6.30 13.42
CA TYR A 14 1.64 -6.25 14.52
C TYR A 14 0.24 -6.38 13.93
N TRP A 15 -0.59 -7.25 14.52
CA TRP A 15 -2.02 -7.28 14.28
C TRP A 15 -2.72 -6.56 15.43
N VAL A 16 -3.57 -5.60 15.09
CA VAL A 16 -4.43 -4.92 16.07
C VAL A 16 -5.75 -5.67 16.11
N ASN A 17 -6.04 -6.32 17.23
CA ASN A 17 -7.37 -6.87 17.46
C ASN A 17 -8.28 -5.69 17.83
N ARG A 18 -9.24 -5.35 16.97
CA ARG A 18 -10.26 -4.34 17.28
C ARG A 18 -11.29 -5.00 18.20
N GLU A 19 -10.94 -5.20 19.47
CA GLU A 19 -11.97 -5.35 20.49
C GLU A 19 -12.71 -4.03 20.58
N SER A 20 -14.01 -4.08 20.38
CA SER A 20 -14.94 -2.97 20.52
C SER A 20 -14.89 -2.46 21.96
N VAL A 21 -14.03 -1.47 22.23
CA VAL A 21 -14.11 -0.64 23.42
C VAL A 21 -15.35 0.24 23.26
N SER A 22 -16.49 -0.28 23.71
CA SER A 22 -17.73 0.46 23.89
C SER A 22 -17.76 1.03 25.30
N ASP A 23 -17.00 2.12 25.52
CA ASP A 23 -17.21 3.03 26.64
C ASP A 23 -17.66 4.38 26.09
N VAL A 24 -18.94 4.46 25.74
CA VAL A 24 -19.65 5.75 25.66
C VAL A 24 -20.97 5.60 26.39
N LYS A 25 -21.06 6.34 27.49
CA LYS A 25 -22.19 6.49 28.40
C LYS A 25 -23.43 6.90 27.62
N ALA A 26 -24.50 6.13 27.80
CA ALA A 26 -25.81 6.37 27.22
C ALA A 26 -26.47 7.60 27.87
N ASP A 27 -26.85 8.57 27.03
CA ASP A 27 -27.95 9.50 27.30
C ASP A 27 -28.64 9.83 25.97
N GLY A 28 -29.92 9.43 25.85
CA GLY A 28 -30.93 10.16 25.07
C GLY A 28 -31.07 9.87 23.56
N ALA A 29 -32.05 9.02 23.25
CA ALA A 29 -33.05 9.11 22.16
C ALA A 29 -32.63 9.22 20.67
N ASP A 30 -32.98 8.16 19.94
CA ASP A 30 -33.55 8.10 18.59
C ASP A 30 -32.93 8.96 17.48
N GLY A 31 -32.06 8.33 16.68
CA GLY A 31 -31.61 8.89 15.41
C GLY A 31 -30.64 7.98 14.69
N VAL A 32 -31.18 7.20 13.74
CA VAL A 32 -30.53 6.60 12.55
C VAL A 32 -29.01 6.80 12.48
N ALA A 33 -28.26 5.72 12.72
CA ALA A 33 -26.81 5.65 12.51
C ALA A 33 -26.48 5.71 11.00
N ASN A 34 -26.64 6.89 10.41
CA ASN A 34 -26.08 7.17 9.10
C ASN A 34 -24.62 7.56 9.30
N GLY A 35 -23.72 6.73 8.78
CA GLY A 35 -22.28 6.92 8.88
C GLY A 35 -21.90 8.33 8.46
N LYS A 36 -21.39 9.10 9.41
CA LYS A 36 -20.72 10.37 9.15
C LYS A 36 -19.51 10.06 8.25
N VAL A 37 -19.71 10.18 6.94
CA VAL A 37 -18.62 10.26 5.98
C VAL A 37 -17.88 11.52 6.37
N VAL A 38 -16.76 11.36 7.06
CA VAL A 38 -15.86 12.46 7.41
C VAL A 38 -15.43 13.05 6.07
N ALA A 39 -15.93 14.23 5.77
CA ALA A 39 -15.48 15.01 4.62
C ALA A 39 -13.96 15.11 4.71
N GLU A 40 -13.27 14.70 3.64
CA GLU A 40 -11.83 14.92 3.50
C GLU A 40 -11.57 16.41 3.72
N GLU A 41 -10.98 16.72 4.87
CA GLU A 41 -10.37 18.01 5.11
C GLU A 41 -9.35 18.21 4.00
N ASN A 42 -9.48 19.31 3.26
CA ASN A 42 -8.52 19.77 2.26
C ASN A 42 -7.16 19.98 2.95
N GLY A 43 -6.43 18.88 3.11
CA GLY A 43 -5.12 18.85 3.73
C GLY A 43 -4.17 19.66 2.88
N LYS A 44 -3.62 20.72 3.45
CA LYS A 44 -2.41 21.37 2.93
C LYS A 44 -1.46 20.26 2.52
N LYS A 45 -1.08 20.20 1.25
CA LYS A 45 -0.11 19.20 0.73
C LYS A 45 1.15 19.29 1.59
N GLU A 46 1.27 18.41 2.57
CA GLU A 46 2.48 18.28 3.37
C GLU A 46 3.58 17.82 2.42
N ARG A 47 4.71 18.53 2.45
CA ARG A 47 5.83 18.20 1.55
C ARG A 47 6.35 16.81 1.91
N SER A 48 6.66 16.01 0.90
CA SER A 48 7.34 14.71 1.02
C SER A 48 8.52 14.76 2.01
N VAL A 49 8.74 13.69 2.78
CA VAL A 49 9.88 13.60 3.71
C VAL A 49 11.21 13.71 2.95
N LEU A 50 11.25 13.22 1.71
CA LEU A 50 12.40 13.24 0.80
C LEU A 50 12.64 14.66 0.33
N GLN A 51 11.57 15.35 -0.07
CA GLN A 51 11.65 16.74 -0.51
C GLN A 51 12.17 17.62 0.62
N ALA A 52 11.71 17.41 1.85
CA ALA A 52 12.22 18.13 3.02
C ALA A 52 13.72 17.89 3.26
N LYS A 53 14.18 16.63 3.18
CA LYS A 53 15.60 16.27 3.34
C LYS A 53 16.47 16.83 2.21
N LEU A 54 16.02 16.72 0.97
CA LEU A 54 16.74 17.22 -0.21
C LEU A 54 16.84 18.74 -0.20
N THR A 55 15.78 19.44 0.21
CA THR A 55 15.84 20.91 0.38
C THR A 55 16.87 21.30 1.44
N ARG A 56 16.97 20.57 2.56
CA ARG A 56 18.03 20.84 3.56
C ARG A 56 19.43 20.63 2.99
N LEU A 57 19.66 19.55 2.26
CA LEU A 57 20.94 19.29 1.60
C LEU A 57 21.27 20.36 0.55
N ALA A 58 20.30 20.75 -0.26
CA ALA A 58 20.47 21.79 -1.28
C ALA A 58 20.85 23.14 -0.64
N ILE A 59 20.22 23.51 0.48
CA ILE A 59 20.55 24.72 1.24
C ILE A 59 21.98 24.65 1.82
N GLN A 60 22.39 23.49 2.36
CA GLN A 60 23.74 23.31 2.88
C GLN A 60 24.81 23.44 1.78
N ILE A 61 24.57 22.84 0.62
CA ILE A 61 25.45 22.97 -0.55
C ILE A 61 25.48 24.43 -1.03
N GLY A 62 24.33 25.11 -1.03
CA GLY A 62 24.24 26.54 -1.39
C GLY A 62 25.06 27.45 -0.47
N TYR A 63 25.02 27.21 0.84
CA TYR A 63 25.86 27.96 1.79
C TYR A 63 27.35 27.68 1.61
N ALA A 64 27.73 26.41 1.42
CA ALA A 64 29.11 26.03 1.15
C ALA A 64 29.63 26.65 -0.16
N GLY A 65 28.82 26.59 -1.22
CA GLY A 65 29.13 27.20 -2.52
C GLY A 65 29.26 28.72 -2.45
N SER A 66 28.37 29.39 -1.71
CA SER A 66 28.44 30.84 -1.49
C SER A 66 29.70 31.24 -0.72
N PHE A 67 30.09 30.47 0.29
CA PHE A 67 31.32 30.71 1.04
C PHE A 67 32.56 30.58 0.13
N VAL A 68 32.65 29.51 -0.65
CA VAL A 68 33.76 29.28 -1.60
C VAL A 68 33.81 30.37 -2.67
N ALA A 69 32.66 30.76 -3.24
CA ALA A 69 32.58 31.84 -4.24
C ALA A 69 33.05 33.18 -3.64
N GLY A 70 32.60 33.53 -2.43
CA GLY A 70 33.02 34.75 -1.73
C GLY A 70 34.52 34.75 -1.42
N CYS A 71 35.06 33.65 -0.92
CA CYS A 71 36.50 33.50 -0.69
C CYS A 71 37.29 33.64 -2.01
N THR A 72 36.80 33.07 -3.11
CA THR A 72 37.47 33.13 -4.42
C THR A 72 37.55 34.57 -4.93
N VAL A 73 36.45 35.32 -4.88
CA VAL A 73 36.42 36.75 -5.27
C VAL A 73 37.36 37.55 -4.37
N LEU A 74 37.33 37.33 -3.06
CA LEU A 74 38.17 38.04 -2.10
C LEU A 74 39.66 37.77 -2.33
N ILE A 75 40.05 36.52 -2.61
CA ILE A 75 41.43 36.16 -2.94
C ILE A 75 41.87 36.82 -4.24
N LEU A 76 41.04 36.81 -5.28
CA LEU A 76 41.35 37.44 -6.57
C LEU A 76 41.51 38.95 -6.44
N VAL A 77 40.61 39.60 -5.70
CA VAL A 77 40.67 41.05 -5.41
C VAL A 77 41.94 41.40 -4.62
N ILE A 78 42.24 40.67 -3.55
CA ILE A 78 43.44 40.92 -2.74
C ILE A 78 44.71 40.71 -3.56
N ARG A 79 44.80 39.61 -4.33
CA ARG A 79 45.97 39.36 -5.18
C ARG A 79 46.14 40.45 -6.25
N PHE A 80 45.05 40.90 -6.86
CA PHE A 80 45.08 41.99 -7.83
C PHE A 80 45.55 43.29 -7.19
N CYS A 81 45.00 43.66 -6.03
CA CYS A 81 45.41 44.87 -5.31
C CYS A 81 46.89 44.84 -4.91
N ILE A 82 47.41 43.73 -4.38
CA ILE A 82 48.82 43.61 -4.02
C ILE A 82 49.71 43.71 -5.27
N SER A 83 49.39 42.97 -6.33
CA SER A 83 50.21 42.97 -7.55
C SER A 83 50.25 44.35 -8.22
N ARG A 84 49.09 45.03 -8.28
CA ARG A 84 48.93 46.29 -9.04
C ARG A 84 49.40 47.52 -8.26
N TYR A 85 49.07 47.61 -6.97
CA TYR A 85 49.36 48.79 -6.15
C TYR A 85 50.63 48.65 -5.30
N ALA A 86 50.98 47.45 -4.83
CA ALA A 86 52.14 47.27 -3.94
C ALA A 86 53.43 46.88 -4.69
N ILE A 87 53.34 46.25 -5.86
CA ILE A 87 54.51 45.82 -6.64
C ILE A 87 54.74 46.72 -7.86
N GLU A 88 53.70 47.03 -8.63
CA GLU A 88 53.83 47.79 -9.87
C GLU A 88 53.69 49.33 -9.72
N GLU A 89 53.33 49.83 -8.52
CA GLU A 89 53.18 51.27 -8.19
C GLU A 89 52.39 52.11 -9.23
N LYS A 90 51.39 51.53 -9.92
CA LYS A 90 50.58 52.28 -10.91
C LYS A 90 49.39 52.99 -10.27
N SER A 91 49.01 54.17 -10.79
CA SER A 91 47.82 54.92 -10.37
C SER A 91 46.52 54.23 -10.82
N PHE A 92 45.44 54.43 -10.04
CA PHE A 92 44.10 53.90 -10.34
C PHE A 92 43.66 54.34 -11.74
N SER A 93 43.37 53.37 -12.61
CA SER A 93 42.90 53.60 -13.97
C SER A 93 41.50 53.02 -14.17
N LEU A 94 40.74 53.58 -15.11
CA LEU A 94 39.43 53.05 -15.54
C LEU A 94 39.51 51.58 -16.00
N ALA A 95 40.68 51.12 -16.46
CA ALA A 95 40.92 49.72 -16.83
C ALA A 95 40.86 48.77 -15.62
N ASP A 96 41.17 49.22 -14.40
CA ASP A 96 41.12 48.37 -13.21
C ASP A 96 39.67 48.01 -12.84
N PHE A 97 38.70 48.88 -13.18
CA PHE A 97 37.27 48.60 -13.00
C PHE A 97 36.81 47.39 -13.84
N GLN A 98 37.33 47.25 -15.07
CA GLN A 98 37.06 46.10 -15.94
C GLN A 98 37.51 44.78 -15.28
N HIS A 99 38.65 44.79 -14.57
CA HIS A 99 39.16 43.62 -13.87
C HIS A 99 38.30 43.24 -12.66
N PHE A 100 37.80 44.22 -11.90
CA PHE A 100 36.87 43.95 -10.80
C PHE A 100 35.56 43.32 -11.28
N ILE A 101 35.01 43.79 -12.40
CA ILE A 101 33.82 43.18 -13.01
C ILE A 101 34.12 41.74 -13.44
N ASN A 102 35.29 41.46 -14.02
CA ASN A 102 35.68 40.09 -14.39
C ASN A 102 35.80 39.16 -13.16
N PHE A 103 36.36 39.64 -12.04
CA PHE A 103 36.42 38.84 -10.81
C PHE A 103 35.02 38.56 -10.24
N LEU A 104 34.11 39.54 -10.32
CA LEU A 104 32.72 39.36 -9.92
C LEU A 104 32.02 38.32 -10.81
N ILE A 105 32.22 38.37 -12.13
CA ILE A 105 31.69 37.38 -13.08
C ILE A 105 32.19 35.99 -12.71
N ILE A 106 33.49 35.82 -12.42
CA ILE A 106 34.07 34.54 -11.97
C ILE A 106 33.42 34.07 -10.66
N GLY A 107 33.16 34.96 -9.71
CA GLY A 107 32.44 34.62 -8.48
C GLY A 107 31.03 34.10 -8.75
N VAL A 108 30.29 34.76 -9.63
CA VAL A 108 28.93 34.35 -10.03
C VAL A 108 28.96 33.01 -10.77
N THR A 109 29.94 32.77 -11.65
CA THR A 109 30.03 31.47 -12.35
C THR A 109 30.33 30.32 -11.38
N VAL A 110 31.20 30.52 -10.39
CA VAL A 110 31.46 29.53 -9.33
C VAL A 110 30.19 29.27 -8.51
N LEU A 111 29.41 30.31 -8.19
CA LEU A 111 28.15 30.17 -7.46
C LEU A 111 27.12 29.33 -8.23
N VAL A 112 26.92 29.61 -9.52
CA VAL A 112 25.96 28.87 -10.37
C VAL A 112 26.38 27.40 -10.50
N VAL A 113 27.67 27.11 -10.67
CA VAL A 113 28.18 25.73 -10.73
C VAL A 113 28.00 24.99 -9.40
N ALA A 114 28.04 25.70 -8.27
CA ALA A 114 27.89 25.11 -6.95
C ALA A 114 26.44 24.77 -6.57
N VAL A 115 25.42 25.39 -7.21
CA VAL A 115 24.00 25.10 -6.94
C VAL A 115 23.51 24.02 -7.91
N PRO A 116 23.23 22.80 -7.46
CA PRO A 116 22.80 21.72 -8.35
C PRO A 116 21.30 21.84 -8.69
N GLU A 117 20.97 22.64 -9.70
CA GLU A 117 19.58 22.80 -10.20
C GLU A 117 18.99 21.48 -10.73
N GLY A 118 19.83 20.51 -11.11
CA GLY A 118 19.42 19.19 -11.58
C GLY A 118 19.03 18.19 -10.48
N LEU A 119 19.34 18.47 -9.22
CA LEU A 119 19.06 17.56 -8.10
C LEU A 119 17.55 17.25 -7.92
N PRO A 120 16.64 18.24 -7.89
CA PRO A 120 15.20 17.96 -7.81
C PRO A 120 14.65 17.24 -9.06
N LEU A 121 15.22 17.48 -10.25
CA LEU A 121 14.81 16.84 -11.50
C LEU A 121 15.17 15.35 -11.55
N ALA A 122 16.38 15.00 -11.10
CA ALA A 122 16.82 13.60 -11.06
C ALA A 122 15.94 12.77 -10.12
N VAL A 123 15.55 13.35 -9.00
CA VAL A 123 14.74 12.70 -7.97
C VAL A 123 13.31 12.42 -8.46
N THR A 124 12.65 13.41 -9.06
CA THR A 124 11.28 13.24 -9.57
C THR A 124 11.23 12.19 -10.68
N LEU A 125 12.23 12.15 -11.55
CA LEU A 125 12.34 11.17 -12.63
C LEU A 125 12.55 9.75 -12.09
N SER A 126 13.41 9.58 -11.08
CA SER A 126 13.62 8.30 -10.41
C SER A 126 12.34 7.78 -9.73
N LEU A 127 11.59 8.68 -9.07
CA LEU A 127 10.34 8.34 -8.39
C LEU A 127 9.22 7.98 -9.39
N ALA A 128 9.11 8.74 -10.48
CA ALA A 128 8.15 8.46 -11.55
C ALA A 128 8.39 7.08 -12.21
N TYR A 129 9.65 6.73 -12.46
CA TYR A 129 10.01 5.41 -12.97
C TYR A 129 9.63 4.29 -11.99
N SER A 130 9.86 4.52 -10.69
CA SER A 130 9.52 3.58 -9.63
C SER A 130 8.01 3.34 -9.54
N VAL A 131 7.19 4.39 -9.61
CA VAL A 131 5.72 4.28 -9.62
C VAL A 131 5.21 3.57 -10.87
N LYS A 132 5.79 3.86 -12.04
CA LYS A 132 5.44 3.15 -13.28
C LYS A 132 5.69 1.65 -13.14
N LYS A 133 6.81 1.26 -12.52
CA LYS A 133 7.11 -0.15 -12.25
C LYS A 133 6.12 -0.77 -11.26
N MET A 134 5.81 -0.09 -10.16
CA MET A 134 4.83 -0.57 -9.17
C MET A 134 3.44 -0.79 -9.77
N MET A 135 3.03 0.06 -10.71
CA MET A 135 1.77 -0.10 -11.43
C MET A 135 1.73 -1.38 -12.27
N LEU A 136 2.86 -1.78 -12.88
CA LEU A 136 2.96 -3.07 -13.59
C LEU A 136 2.85 -4.27 -12.64
N ASP A 137 3.21 -4.09 -11.37
CA ASP A 137 3.10 -5.10 -10.31
C ASP A 137 1.71 -5.06 -9.62
N ASN A 138 0.69 -4.46 -10.25
CA ASN A 138 -0.66 -4.26 -9.70
C ASN A 138 -0.72 -3.43 -8.40
N ASN A 139 0.29 -2.60 -8.13
CA ASN A 139 0.30 -1.68 -7.00
C ASN A 139 0.08 -0.24 -7.48
N LEU A 140 -1.15 0.25 -7.34
CA LEU A 140 -1.51 1.61 -7.72
C LEU A 140 -1.11 2.61 -6.64
N VAL A 141 -0.09 3.41 -6.93
CA VAL A 141 0.34 4.51 -6.06
C VAL A 141 -0.40 5.80 -6.44
N ARG A 142 -1.25 6.30 -5.55
CA ARG A 142 -2.00 7.56 -5.76
C ARG A 142 -1.19 8.81 -5.40
N HIS A 143 -0.28 8.69 -4.43
CA HIS A 143 0.57 9.77 -3.95
C HIS A 143 2.02 9.33 -3.97
N LEU A 144 2.87 10.10 -4.64
CA LEU A 144 4.31 9.79 -4.76
C LEU A 144 5.00 9.73 -3.37
N ASP A 145 4.51 10.50 -2.40
CA ASP A 145 5.02 10.55 -1.03
C ASP A 145 4.77 9.24 -0.26
N ALA A 146 3.76 8.46 -0.68
CA ALA A 146 3.47 7.16 -0.07
C ALA A 146 4.56 6.14 -0.38
N CYS A 147 5.16 6.18 -1.58
CA CYS A 147 6.29 5.32 -1.93
C CYS A 147 7.49 5.54 -1.01
N GLU A 148 7.78 6.79 -0.69
CA GLU A 148 8.86 7.14 0.22
C GLU A 148 8.56 6.69 1.65
N THR A 149 7.34 6.98 2.11
CA THR A 149 6.89 6.60 3.46
C THR A 149 6.94 5.08 3.65
N MET A 150 6.51 4.31 2.65
CA MET A 150 6.58 2.84 2.67
C MET A 150 8.02 2.33 2.76
N GLY A 151 8.98 3.00 2.12
CA GLY A 151 10.41 2.66 2.21
C GLY A 151 11.01 2.86 3.60
N ASN A 152 10.46 3.80 4.38
CA ASN A 152 10.88 4.08 5.76
C ASN A 152 10.01 3.39 6.82
N ALA A 153 9.02 2.57 6.42
CA ALA A 153 8.10 1.93 7.34
C ALA A 153 8.82 0.87 8.20
N THR A 154 8.67 0.97 9.52
CA THR A 154 9.24 0.01 10.50
C THR A 154 8.20 -0.95 11.06
N SER A 155 6.91 -0.63 10.94
CA SER A 155 5.79 -1.44 11.43
C SER A 155 4.63 -1.36 10.44
N ILE A 156 3.98 -2.49 10.19
CA ILE A 156 2.81 -2.58 9.31
C ILE A 156 1.64 -3.02 10.18
N CYS A 157 0.64 -2.15 10.29
CA CYS A 157 -0.65 -2.47 10.89
C CYS A 157 -1.56 -2.99 9.78
N SER A 158 -1.69 -4.32 9.69
CA SER A 158 -2.58 -4.93 8.72
C SER A 158 -3.93 -5.24 9.36
N ASP A 159 -5.02 -4.99 8.63
CA ASP A 159 -6.30 -5.58 8.98
C ASP A 159 -6.27 -7.10 8.69
N LYS A 160 -7.07 -7.88 9.41
CA LYS A 160 -7.16 -9.32 9.22
C LYS A 160 -8.07 -9.65 8.05
N THR A 161 -9.30 -9.16 8.10
CA THR A 161 -10.37 -9.61 7.19
C THR A 161 -10.22 -8.90 5.85
N GLY A 162 -10.04 -9.67 4.77
CA GLY A 162 -9.88 -9.12 3.41
C GLY A 162 -8.53 -8.50 3.10
N THR A 163 -7.57 -8.53 4.05
CA THR A 163 -6.16 -8.21 3.78
C THR A 163 -5.26 -9.41 4.07
N LEU A 164 -5.26 -9.96 5.29
CA LEU A 164 -4.52 -11.20 5.59
C LEU A 164 -5.31 -12.45 5.19
N THR A 165 -6.64 -12.38 5.27
CA THR A 165 -7.53 -13.47 4.84
C THR A 165 -8.15 -13.16 3.49
N THR A 166 -8.50 -14.19 2.73
CA THR A 166 -9.18 -14.09 1.43
C THR A 166 -10.65 -13.67 1.54
N ASN A 167 -11.10 -13.23 2.72
CA ASN A 167 -12.48 -12.84 3.04
C ASN A 167 -13.54 -13.90 2.66
N ARG A 168 -13.14 -15.16 2.67
CA ARG A 168 -13.96 -16.32 2.28
C ARG A 168 -13.93 -17.34 3.40
N MET A 169 -15.08 -17.93 3.68
CA MET A 169 -15.16 -19.02 4.63
C MET A 169 -15.17 -20.35 3.88
N THR A 170 -14.39 -21.29 4.38
CA THR A 170 -14.29 -22.66 3.88
C THR A 170 -14.36 -23.60 5.08
N VAL A 171 -15.01 -24.75 4.90
CA VAL A 171 -14.96 -25.81 5.91
C VAL A 171 -13.57 -26.44 5.87
N VAL A 172 -12.83 -26.30 6.97
CA VAL A 172 -11.45 -26.82 7.09
C VAL A 172 -11.45 -28.22 7.69
N GLN A 173 -12.35 -28.48 8.64
CA GLN A 173 -12.45 -29.73 9.37
C GLN A 173 -13.92 -30.11 9.53
N SER A 174 -14.21 -31.41 9.58
CA SER A 174 -15.56 -31.92 9.82
C SER A 174 -15.53 -33.07 10.82
N TYR A 175 -16.61 -33.22 11.57
CA TYR A 175 -16.81 -34.33 12.51
C TYR A 175 -18.06 -35.09 12.08
N ILE A 176 -17.88 -36.30 11.55
CA ILE A 176 -18.95 -37.09 10.92
C ILE A 176 -18.76 -38.55 11.34
N ASN A 177 -19.85 -39.23 11.75
CA ASN A 177 -19.82 -40.64 12.18
C ASN A 177 -18.74 -40.94 13.23
N ASP A 178 -18.63 -40.08 14.25
CA ASP A 178 -17.61 -40.15 15.32
C ASP A 178 -16.15 -40.10 14.86
N VAL A 179 -15.92 -39.64 13.62
CA VAL A 179 -14.59 -39.45 13.06
C VAL A 179 -14.34 -37.96 12.81
N HIS A 180 -13.22 -37.47 13.33
CA HIS A 180 -12.74 -36.11 13.06
C HIS A 180 -11.85 -36.09 11.82
N TYR A 181 -12.36 -35.49 10.75
CA TYR A 181 -11.66 -35.29 9.50
C TYR A 181 -10.96 -33.93 9.47
N LYS A 182 -9.63 -33.94 9.33
CA LYS A 182 -8.81 -32.73 9.17
C LYS A 182 -8.77 -32.21 7.73
N GLU A 183 -9.24 -33.02 6.79
CA GLU A 183 -9.33 -32.75 5.37
C GLU A 183 -10.72 -33.17 4.88
N ILE A 184 -11.11 -32.73 3.69
CA ILE A 184 -12.42 -33.07 3.13
C ILE A 184 -12.48 -34.59 2.87
N PRO A 185 -13.39 -35.33 3.53
CA PRO A 185 -13.49 -36.77 3.33
C PRO A 185 -13.94 -37.11 1.91
N LYS A 186 -13.52 -38.27 1.40
CA LYS A 186 -14.04 -38.77 0.12
C LYS A 186 -15.46 -39.31 0.32
N MET A 187 -16.32 -39.12 -0.68
CA MET A 187 -17.72 -39.57 -0.67
C MET A 187 -17.86 -41.07 -0.33
N GLU A 188 -16.92 -41.89 -0.78
CA GLU A 188 -16.87 -43.36 -0.55
C GLU A 188 -16.63 -43.76 0.90
N THR A 189 -16.01 -42.87 1.70
CA THR A 189 -15.65 -43.17 3.10
C THR A 189 -16.79 -42.90 4.06
N LEU A 190 -17.85 -42.24 3.60
CA LEU A 190 -18.99 -41.85 4.41
C LEU A 190 -20.15 -42.84 4.23
N HIS A 191 -20.87 -43.10 5.32
CA HIS A 191 -22.09 -43.90 5.26
C HIS A 191 -23.13 -43.21 4.37
N LYS A 192 -23.79 -43.97 3.49
CA LYS A 192 -24.69 -43.42 2.46
C LYS A 192 -25.83 -42.58 3.04
N GLU A 193 -26.47 -43.06 4.10
CA GLU A 193 -27.57 -42.32 4.76
C GLU A 193 -27.07 -41.01 5.38
N THR A 194 -25.93 -41.03 6.06
CA THR A 194 -25.34 -39.83 6.67
C THR A 194 -24.96 -38.81 5.60
N LEU A 195 -24.38 -39.29 4.50
CA LEU A 195 -23.99 -38.46 3.37
C LEU A 195 -25.21 -37.78 2.73
N GLU A 196 -26.25 -38.55 2.41
CA GLU A 196 -27.47 -38.02 1.81
C GLU A 196 -28.16 -36.99 2.72
N LEU A 197 -28.26 -37.29 4.02
CA LEU A 197 -28.81 -36.36 5.02
C LEU A 197 -27.97 -35.08 5.09
N LEU A 198 -26.64 -35.19 5.15
CA LEU A 198 -25.72 -34.05 5.22
C LEU A 198 -25.85 -33.15 3.98
N LEU A 199 -25.84 -33.74 2.79
CA LEU A 199 -25.96 -33.03 1.52
C LEU A 199 -27.30 -32.28 1.43
N ASN A 200 -28.40 -32.94 1.80
CA ASN A 200 -29.73 -32.33 1.81
C ASN A 200 -29.83 -31.21 2.86
N CYS A 201 -29.40 -31.47 4.10
CA CYS A 201 -29.46 -30.49 5.18
C CYS A 201 -28.66 -29.22 4.85
N ILE A 202 -27.46 -29.34 4.27
CA ILE A 202 -26.66 -28.16 3.90
C ILE A 202 -27.29 -27.42 2.72
N SER A 203 -27.73 -28.14 1.69
CA SER A 203 -28.22 -27.52 0.45
C SER A 203 -29.58 -26.84 0.63
N ILE A 204 -30.45 -27.41 1.46
CA ILE A 204 -31.82 -26.94 1.70
C ILE A 204 -31.88 -25.85 2.78
N ASN A 205 -31.14 -25.98 3.87
CA ASN A 205 -31.18 -24.99 4.96
C ASN A 205 -30.32 -23.75 4.70
N SER A 206 -29.60 -23.71 3.57
CA SER A 206 -28.86 -22.52 3.14
C SER A 206 -29.76 -21.65 2.27
N SER A 207 -29.71 -20.33 2.46
CA SER A 207 -30.52 -19.38 1.69
C SER A 207 -30.32 -19.56 0.18
N TYR A 208 -31.36 -19.41 -0.62
CA TYR A 208 -31.26 -19.52 -2.09
C TYR A 208 -30.38 -18.42 -2.71
N SER A 209 -30.32 -17.25 -2.06
CA SER A 209 -29.40 -16.15 -2.40
C SER A 209 -27.93 -16.48 -2.14
N SER A 210 -27.65 -17.47 -1.28
CA SER A 210 -26.30 -17.97 -1.02
C SER A 210 -25.87 -18.89 -2.16
N GLN A 211 -24.89 -18.44 -2.93
CA GLN A 211 -24.38 -19.12 -4.13
C GLN A 211 -22.85 -19.10 -4.14
N VAL A 212 -22.28 -20.20 -4.63
CA VAL A 212 -20.83 -20.32 -4.84
C VAL A 212 -20.63 -20.54 -6.34
N SER A 213 -20.06 -19.53 -7.02
CA SER A 213 -19.86 -19.57 -8.46
C SER A 213 -18.37 -19.61 -8.79
N GLY A 214 -17.94 -20.55 -9.64
CA GLY A 214 -16.54 -20.73 -10.02
C GLY A 214 -16.09 -22.18 -9.96
N VAL A 215 -15.03 -22.51 -10.71
CA VAL A 215 -14.53 -23.88 -10.85
C VAL A 215 -13.75 -24.28 -9.60
N ILE A 216 -14.16 -25.38 -8.96
CA ILE A 216 -13.35 -26.12 -8.01
C ILE A 216 -12.89 -27.40 -8.74
N PRO A 217 -11.58 -27.61 -8.98
CA PRO A 217 -10.44 -26.74 -8.64
C PRO A 217 -10.28 -25.56 -9.63
N ALA A 218 -9.63 -24.50 -9.15
CA ALA A 218 -9.35 -23.30 -9.96
C ALA A 218 -8.61 -23.66 -11.26
N LYS A 219 -9.15 -23.24 -12.41
CA LYS A 219 -8.51 -23.45 -13.72
C LYS A 219 -7.24 -22.61 -13.92
N GLN A 220 -7.07 -21.53 -13.14
CA GLN A 220 -5.91 -20.64 -13.21
C GLN A 220 -5.39 -20.23 -11.82
N MET A 221 -4.08 -19.98 -11.73
CA MET A 221 -3.42 -19.52 -10.51
C MET A 221 -3.96 -18.13 -10.11
N GLY A 222 -4.74 -18.08 -9.03
CA GLY A 222 -5.36 -16.85 -8.52
C GLY A 222 -6.85 -16.70 -8.84
N GLU A 223 -7.41 -17.56 -9.68
CA GLU A 223 -8.85 -17.61 -9.89
C GLU A 223 -9.51 -18.33 -8.71
N GLN A 224 -10.51 -17.69 -8.13
CA GLN A 224 -10.94 -18.00 -6.79
C GLN A 224 -12.48 -17.96 -6.78
N ALA A 225 -13.15 -19.05 -6.38
CA ALA A 225 -14.62 -19.19 -6.44
C ALA A 225 -15.36 -18.04 -5.72
N THR A 226 -16.22 -17.31 -6.43
CA THR A 226 -16.98 -16.20 -5.84
C THR A 226 -18.06 -16.74 -4.91
N GLN A 227 -18.16 -16.13 -3.72
CA GLN A 227 -19.20 -16.41 -2.74
C GLN A 227 -20.16 -15.22 -2.72
N LEU A 228 -21.43 -15.46 -3.03
CA LEU A 228 -22.51 -14.48 -2.96
C LEU A 228 -23.46 -14.89 -1.83
N GLY A 229 -23.78 -13.99 -0.91
CA GLY A 229 -24.65 -14.29 0.24
C GLY A 229 -23.88 -14.43 1.56
N ASN A 230 -24.46 -15.17 2.51
CA ASN A 230 -23.85 -15.37 3.82
C ASN A 230 -22.58 -16.24 3.68
N LYS A 231 -21.44 -15.72 4.11
CA LYS A 231 -20.14 -16.41 3.98
C LYS A 231 -20.14 -17.81 4.62
N THR A 232 -20.87 -18.01 5.72
CA THR A 232 -20.89 -19.30 6.41
C THR A 232 -21.62 -20.33 5.57
N GLU A 233 -22.80 -19.95 5.05
CA GLU A 233 -23.59 -20.77 4.13
C GLU A 233 -22.80 -21.07 2.85
N CYS A 234 -22.15 -20.06 2.26
CA CYS A 234 -21.26 -20.26 1.11
C CYS A 234 -20.09 -21.21 1.43
N GLY A 235 -19.57 -21.19 2.65
CA GLY A 235 -18.55 -22.14 3.09
C GLY A 235 -19.08 -23.59 3.15
N MET A 236 -20.30 -23.78 3.64
CA MET A 236 -20.96 -25.08 3.68
C MET A 236 -21.35 -25.58 2.28
N LEU A 237 -21.87 -24.71 1.42
CA LEU A 237 -22.16 -25.04 0.01
C LEU A 237 -20.88 -25.39 -0.76
N GLY A 238 -19.77 -24.69 -0.49
CA GLY A 238 -18.45 -25.04 -1.01
C GLY A 238 -17.97 -26.41 -0.54
N PHE A 239 -18.32 -26.82 0.69
CA PHE A 239 -18.02 -28.16 1.20
C PHE A 239 -18.82 -29.25 0.45
N VAL A 240 -20.09 -29.00 0.14
CA VAL A 240 -20.90 -29.92 -0.70
C VAL A 240 -20.29 -30.12 -2.09
N LEU A 241 -19.88 -29.04 -2.75
CA LEU A 241 -19.18 -29.11 -4.03
C LEU A 241 -17.86 -29.89 -3.93
N ALA A 242 -17.10 -29.69 -2.85
CA ALA A 242 -15.82 -30.36 -2.65
C ALA A 242 -15.97 -31.86 -2.34
N LEU A 243 -17.10 -32.29 -1.78
CA LEU A 243 -17.46 -33.71 -1.66
C LEU A 243 -17.82 -34.36 -3.00
N GLY A 244 -17.98 -33.58 -4.06
CA GLY A 244 -18.32 -34.04 -5.41
C GLY A 244 -19.82 -34.03 -5.73
N ALA A 245 -20.65 -33.42 -4.88
CA ALA A 245 -22.09 -33.29 -5.10
C ALA A 245 -22.47 -31.88 -5.56
N SER A 246 -23.45 -31.78 -6.47
CA SER A 246 -24.04 -30.50 -6.87
C SER A 246 -25.15 -30.12 -5.90
N TYR A 247 -24.95 -29.04 -5.12
CA TYR A 247 -26.02 -28.51 -4.27
C TYR A 247 -27.18 -27.94 -5.11
N GLN A 248 -26.92 -27.52 -6.35
CA GLN A 248 -27.92 -26.94 -7.23
C GLN A 248 -28.94 -28.02 -7.65
N ASP A 249 -28.46 -29.23 -7.99
CA ASP A 249 -29.33 -30.36 -8.35
C ASP A 249 -30.25 -30.75 -7.17
N ILE A 250 -29.77 -30.59 -5.94
CA ILE A 250 -30.55 -30.87 -4.71
C ILE A 250 -31.61 -29.80 -4.50
N ARG A 251 -31.28 -28.52 -4.73
CA ARG A 251 -32.23 -27.41 -4.67
C ARG A 251 -33.28 -27.47 -5.77
N ASP A 252 -32.88 -27.85 -6.99
CA ASP A 252 -33.80 -27.98 -8.12
C ASP A 252 -34.82 -29.12 -7.90
N LYS A 253 -34.42 -30.19 -7.20
CA LYS A 253 -35.33 -31.26 -6.76
C LYS A 253 -36.24 -30.85 -5.60
N ASN A 254 -35.86 -29.84 -4.82
CA ASN A 254 -36.59 -29.35 -3.64
C ASN A 254 -36.83 -27.83 -3.75
N PRO A 255 -37.70 -27.39 -4.67
CA PRO A 255 -37.97 -25.98 -4.87
C PRO A 255 -38.53 -25.33 -3.60
N GLU A 256 -38.23 -24.05 -3.36
CA GLU A 256 -38.64 -23.32 -2.15
C GLU A 256 -40.17 -23.37 -1.90
N GLU A 257 -40.96 -23.50 -2.96
CA GLU A 257 -42.42 -23.63 -2.90
C GLU A 257 -42.90 -24.94 -2.26
N SER A 258 -42.10 -26.02 -2.33
CA SER A 258 -42.44 -27.32 -1.72
C SER A 258 -42.04 -27.44 -0.26
N ILE A 259 -41.29 -26.45 0.26
CA ILE A 259 -40.74 -26.47 1.61
C ILE A 259 -41.59 -25.55 2.49
N PRO A 260 -42.13 -26.03 3.62
CA PRO A 260 -42.84 -25.16 4.54
C PRO A 260 -41.90 -24.07 5.05
N LYS A 261 -42.27 -22.80 4.82
CA LYS A 261 -41.48 -21.65 5.28
C LYS A 261 -41.32 -21.72 6.79
N VAL A 262 -40.10 -22.01 7.26
CA VAL A 262 -39.75 -21.85 8.66
C VAL A 262 -39.57 -20.36 8.90
N SER A 263 -40.48 -19.80 9.69
CA SER A 263 -40.61 -18.37 9.99
C SER A 263 -39.27 -17.74 10.42
N GLY A 264 -38.91 -16.62 9.81
CA GLY A 264 -37.85 -15.74 10.30
C GLY A 264 -38.40 -14.81 11.38
N ASN A 265 -37.71 -14.75 12.52
CA ASN A 265 -37.69 -13.59 13.41
C ASN A 265 -36.51 -12.71 13.03
#